data_AF-A0A073J282-F1
#
_entry.id   AF-A0A073J282-F1
#
_cell.length_a   1.000
_cell.length_b   1.000
_cell.length_c   1.000
_cell.angle_alpha   90.00
_cell.angle_beta   90.00
_cell.angle_gamma   90.00
#
_symmetry.space_group_name_H-M   'P 1'
#
loop_
_entity.id
_entity.type
_entity.pdbx_description
1 polymer ?
#
loop_
_entity_poly.entity_id
_entity_poly.type
_entity_poly.pdbx_seq_one_letter_code
_entity_poly.pdbx_strand_id
1 'polypeptide(L)'
;MARDALQKIPNVKALYGEEIENQRNYKKQSTDLQTLEVRFAHDVDFTLLILESPGSIAELGTFTQLRGIRERLIVLLSGRFYRAESYISRGPLSLLTRLNPNSVIYFDADNEDEMLDRVRYPLTFFKYAQYLHRFDYLKNTMFRYHPTMTNYSTYIKPIRNQYQMATTLISVLAGERPSYAELLLSSGLHPDQLNSALHGLYKAGKIEKVGSGRYRSVNGFADDLLEPFSSTAISKTRSKRLAAA
;
A
#
# COMPACT_ATOMS: atom_id res chain seq x y z
N MET A 1 17.37 -5.10 7.37
CA MET A 1 16.35 -6.14 7.12
C MET A 1 15.25 -5.67 6.19
N ALA A 2 14.32 -4.78 6.61
CA ALA A 2 13.21 -4.32 5.77
C ALA A 2 13.68 -3.67 4.45
N ARG A 3 14.68 -2.78 4.51
CA ARG A 3 15.32 -2.19 3.32
C ARG A 3 15.86 -3.27 2.38
N ASP A 4 16.63 -4.21 2.91
CA ASP A 4 17.30 -5.24 2.10
C ASP A 4 16.25 -6.15 1.42
N ALA A 5 15.14 -6.43 2.11
CA ALA A 5 14.02 -7.17 1.56
C ALA A 5 13.29 -6.42 0.44
N LEU A 6 13.18 -5.09 0.54
CA LEU A 6 12.63 -4.24 -0.52
C LEU A 6 13.61 -4.07 -1.70
N GLN A 7 14.91 -3.92 -1.45
CA GLN A 7 15.92 -3.73 -2.49
C GLN A 7 16.13 -4.96 -3.37
N LYS A 8 15.85 -6.17 -2.86
CA LYS A 8 15.85 -7.41 -3.65
C LYS A 8 14.78 -7.42 -4.75
N ILE A 9 13.84 -6.49 -4.73
CA ILE A 9 12.72 -6.45 -5.65
C ILE A 9 13.09 -5.58 -6.86
N PRO A 10 12.92 -6.07 -8.11
CA PRO A 10 13.26 -5.31 -9.31
C PRO A 10 12.55 -3.95 -9.35
N ASN A 11 13.21 -2.89 -9.79
CA ASN A 11 12.64 -1.54 -9.88
C ASN A 11 12.09 -1.01 -8.54
N VAL A 12 12.78 -1.32 -7.43
CA VAL A 12 12.51 -0.75 -6.11
C VAL A 12 13.79 -0.16 -5.57
N LYS A 13 13.69 1.06 -5.03
CA LYS A 13 14.77 1.71 -4.31
C LYS A 13 14.27 2.07 -2.92
N ALA A 14 14.73 1.33 -1.92
CA ALA A 14 14.53 1.69 -0.52
C ALA A 14 15.75 2.47 -0.02
N LEU A 15 15.47 3.58 0.67
CA LEU A 15 16.43 4.49 1.27
C LEU A 15 16.05 4.65 2.74
N TYR A 16 17.04 4.67 3.62
CA TYR A 16 16.78 5.00 5.01
C TYR A 16 16.70 6.52 5.21
N GLY A 17 15.97 6.95 6.26
CA GLY A 17 15.82 8.36 6.61
C GLY A 17 17.16 9.01 6.93
N GLU A 18 18.00 8.31 7.70
CA GLU A 18 19.36 8.74 8.06
C GLU A 18 20.31 8.86 6.85
N GLU A 19 19.96 8.30 5.69
CA GLU A 19 20.75 8.39 4.47
C GLU A 19 20.35 9.57 3.57
N ILE A 20 19.31 10.34 3.94
CA ILE A 20 18.77 11.44 3.13
C ILE A 20 19.81 12.55 2.92
N GLU A 21 20.60 12.90 3.94
CA GLU A 21 21.62 13.96 3.85
C GLU A 21 22.72 13.64 2.82
N ASN A 22 22.95 12.35 2.56
CA ASN A 22 23.93 11.89 1.57
C ASN A 22 23.42 11.99 0.12
N GLN A 23 22.12 12.24 -0.08
CA GLN A 23 21.54 12.38 -1.41
C GLN A 23 21.88 13.76 -2.00
N ARG A 24 22.44 13.78 -3.22
CA ARG A 24 22.92 15.01 -3.90
C ARG A 24 21.88 16.15 -3.95
N ASN A 25 20.60 15.82 -4.07
CA ASN A 25 19.50 16.80 -4.16
C ASN A 25 19.13 17.44 -2.80
N TYR A 26 19.56 16.85 -1.68
CA TYR A 26 19.18 17.25 -0.33
C TYR A 26 20.37 17.74 0.52
N LYS A 27 21.57 17.79 -0.07
CA LYS A 27 22.86 18.12 0.58
C LYS A 27 23.06 19.61 0.93
N LYS A 28 21.99 20.38 1.17
CA LYS A 28 22.13 21.79 1.60
C LYS A 28 22.38 21.83 3.11
N GLN A 29 23.59 22.25 3.51
CA GLN A 29 24.09 22.33 4.89
C GLN A 29 23.27 23.22 5.87
N SER A 30 22.22 23.91 5.40
CA SER A 30 21.45 24.87 6.21
C SER A 30 19.98 24.49 6.42
N THR A 31 19.56 23.28 6.05
CA THR A 31 18.17 22.82 6.25
C THR A 31 18.14 21.85 7.41
N ASP A 32 17.24 22.06 8.38
CA ASP A 32 17.09 21.13 9.51
C ASP A 32 16.63 19.75 9.01
N LEU A 33 16.99 18.69 9.75
CA LEU A 33 16.72 17.29 9.40
C LEU A 33 15.22 17.04 9.17
N GLN A 34 14.36 17.60 10.02
CA GLN A 34 12.91 17.41 9.90
C GLN A 34 12.37 17.98 8.58
N THR A 35 12.82 19.18 8.18
CA THR A 35 12.45 19.77 6.89
C THR A 35 12.98 18.95 5.71
N LEU A 36 14.18 18.36 5.82
CA LEU A 36 14.74 17.47 4.78
C LEU A 36 13.92 16.18 4.65
N GLU A 37 13.59 15.52 5.75
CA GLU A 37 12.78 14.31 5.79
C GLU A 37 11.39 14.53 5.21
N VAL A 38 10.75 15.65 5.58
CA VAL A 38 9.43 16.02 5.02
C VAL A 38 9.50 16.21 3.51
N ARG A 39 10.51 16.94 3.00
CA ARG A 39 10.69 17.13 1.56
C ARG A 39 10.92 15.80 0.85
N PHE A 40 11.74 14.94 1.43
CA PHE A 40 12.02 13.62 0.86
C PHE A 40 10.78 12.71 0.86
N ALA A 41 10.01 12.70 1.95
CA ALA A 41 8.76 11.94 2.06
C ALA A 41 7.71 12.37 1.03
N HIS A 42 7.77 13.61 0.54
CA HIS A 42 6.94 14.07 -0.58
C HIS A 42 7.37 13.53 -1.95
N ASP A 43 8.63 13.14 -2.11
CA ASP A 43 9.27 12.71 -3.37
C ASP A 43 9.44 11.19 -3.50
N VAL A 44 8.82 10.42 -2.61
CA VAL A 44 8.78 8.96 -2.65
C VAL A 44 7.36 8.44 -2.90
N ASP A 45 7.26 7.20 -3.38
CA ASP A 45 5.97 6.53 -3.58
C ASP A 45 5.22 6.36 -2.25
N PHE A 46 5.93 5.95 -1.20
CA PHE A 46 5.42 5.84 0.15
C PHE A 46 6.53 5.90 1.20
N THR A 47 6.14 6.25 2.43
CA THR A 47 7.00 6.17 3.61
C THR A 47 6.60 4.95 4.42
N LEU A 48 7.57 4.09 4.71
CA LEU A 48 7.41 2.96 5.62
C LEU A 48 8.03 3.33 6.97
N LEU A 49 7.19 3.50 7.98
CA LEU A 49 7.62 3.86 9.33
C LEU A 49 7.51 2.63 10.25
N ILE A 50 8.63 2.15 10.76
CA ILE A 50 8.66 1.08 11.77
C ILE A 50 8.61 1.75 13.14
N LEU A 51 7.51 1.58 13.87
CA LEU A 51 7.28 2.29 15.12
C LEU A 51 7.93 1.53 16.30
N GLU A 52 9.22 1.75 16.50
CA GLU A 52 10.05 1.01 17.47
C GLU A 52 10.89 1.89 18.40
N SER A 53 10.96 3.20 18.14
CA SER A 53 11.83 4.13 18.87
C SER A 53 11.16 5.49 19.16
N PRO A 54 11.66 6.27 20.13
CA PRO A 54 11.19 7.64 20.34
C PRO A 54 11.25 8.52 19.08
N GLY A 55 12.28 8.34 18.24
CA GLY A 55 12.40 9.04 16.95
C GLY A 55 11.24 8.70 16.01
N SER A 56 10.95 7.41 15.83
CA SER A 56 9.82 6.97 15.00
C SER A 56 8.46 7.48 15.50
N ILE A 57 8.30 7.69 16.82
CA ILE A 57 7.09 8.28 17.41
C ILE A 57 6.99 9.77 17.06
N ALA A 58 8.10 10.51 17.08
CA ALA A 58 8.15 11.91 16.68
C ALA A 58 7.85 12.08 15.17
N GLU A 59 8.41 11.21 14.33
CA GLU A 59 8.11 11.15 12.89
C GLU A 59 6.64 10.83 12.62
N LEU A 60 6.07 9.85 13.34
CA LEU A 60 4.64 9.53 13.24
C LEU A 60 3.77 10.77 13.52
N GLY A 61 4.09 11.51 14.58
CA GLY A 61 3.42 12.77 14.91
C GLY A 61 3.51 13.77 13.77
N THR A 62 4.72 14.00 13.24
CA THR A 62 4.98 14.96 12.16
C THR A 62 4.26 14.57 10.85
N PHE A 63 4.48 13.35 10.37
CA PHE A 63 3.99 12.89 9.07
C PHE A 63 2.47 12.73 9.03
N THR A 64 1.81 12.44 10.16
CA THR A 64 0.34 12.38 10.23
C THR A 64 -0.34 13.75 10.16
N GLN A 65 0.36 14.85 10.45
CA GLN A 65 -0.21 16.19 10.27
C GLN A 65 -0.12 16.67 8.82
N LEU A 66 0.82 16.14 8.04
CA LEU A 66 1.09 16.58 6.68
C LEU A 66 0.25 15.77 5.67
N ARG A 67 -0.82 16.37 5.15
CA ARG A 67 -1.80 15.68 4.27
C ARG A 67 -1.15 14.89 3.11
N GLY A 68 -0.17 15.49 2.43
CA GLY A 68 0.49 14.86 1.28
C GLY A 68 1.42 13.69 1.62
N ILE A 69 1.84 13.56 2.88
CA ILE A 69 2.63 12.42 3.38
C ILE A 69 1.72 11.40 4.04
N ARG A 70 0.75 11.85 4.86
CA ARG A 70 -0.19 11.00 5.59
C ARG A 70 -0.86 9.92 4.72
N GLU A 71 -1.25 10.27 3.50
CA GLU A 71 -1.95 9.34 2.58
C GLU A 71 -1.03 8.29 1.92
N ARG A 72 0.28 8.46 2.14
CA ARG A 72 1.38 7.60 1.69
C ARG A 72 2.19 7.05 2.86
N LEU A 73 1.75 7.28 4.10
CA LEU A 73 2.38 6.75 5.29
C LEU A 73 1.83 5.36 5.58
N ILE A 74 2.74 4.39 5.66
CA ILE A 74 2.47 3.03 6.10
C ILE A 74 3.25 2.80 7.39
N VAL A 75 2.54 2.47 8.47
CA VAL A 75 3.14 2.24 9.78
C VAL A 75 3.15 0.75 10.08
N LEU A 76 4.33 0.22 10.38
CA LEU A 76 4.52 -1.12 10.91
C LEU A 76 4.64 -1.05 12.43
N LEU A 77 3.85 -1.88 13.12
CA LEU A 77 3.80 -1.92 14.57
C LEU A 77 3.76 -3.37 15.06
N SER A 78 4.46 -3.67 16.15
CA SER A 78 4.40 -5.00 16.76
C SER A 78 2.98 -5.36 17.18
N GLY A 79 2.57 -6.61 16.90
CA GLY A 79 1.25 -7.16 17.19
C GLY A 79 0.86 -7.09 18.67
N ARG A 80 1.85 -7.02 19.59
CA ARG A 80 1.61 -6.81 21.02
C ARG A 80 0.82 -5.53 21.33
N PHE A 81 0.82 -4.56 20.40
CA PHE A 81 0.09 -3.30 20.53
C PHE A 81 -1.25 -3.26 19.80
N TYR A 82 -1.73 -4.36 19.19
CA TYR A 82 -2.97 -4.40 18.40
C TYR A 82 -4.21 -3.88 19.15
N ARG A 83 -4.27 -4.08 20.46
CA ARG A 83 -5.36 -3.61 21.33
C ARG A 83 -4.91 -2.61 22.39
N ALA A 84 -3.70 -2.08 22.26
CA ALA A 84 -3.19 -1.12 23.23
C ALA A 84 -3.98 0.19 23.15
N GLU A 85 -4.55 0.63 24.27
CA GLU A 85 -5.19 1.94 24.37
C GLU A 85 -4.15 2.99 24.75
N SER A 86 -3.92 3.95 23.86
CA SER A 86 -2.93 5.01 24.07
C SER A 86 -3.27 6.25 23.24
N TYR A 87 -2.59 7.36 23.50
CA TYR A 87 -2.65 8.51 22.62
C TYR A 87 -2.26 8.15 21.18
N ILE A 88 -1.24 7.30 21.01
CA ILE A 88 -0.76 6.85 19.69
C ILE A 88 -1.87 6.08 18.94
N SER A 89 -2.52 5.12 19.59
CA SER A 89 -3.56 4.30 18.95
C SER A 89 -4.85 5.08 18.67
N ARG A 90 -5.29 5.92 19.61
CA ARG A 90 -6.52 6.74 19.46
C ARG A 90 -6.32 8.01 18.62
N GLY A 91 -5.08 8.47 18.48
CA GLY A 91 -4.71 9.66 17.71
C GLY A 91 -4.17 9.30 16.32
N PRO A 92 -2.83 9.36 16.11
CA PRO A 92 -2.22 9.22 14.78
C PRO A 92 -2.56 7.90 14.07
N LEU A 93 -2.58 6.76 14.76
CA LEU A 93 -2.91 5.49 14.10
C LEU A 93 -4.38 5.44 13.66
N SER A 94 -5.31 5.87 14.51
CA SER A 94 -6.73 6.00 14.15
C SER A 94 -6.96 6.95 12.96
N LEU A 95 -6.20 8.05 12.86
CA LEU A 95 -6.25 8.95 11.71
C LEU A 95 -5.85 8.24 10.41
N LEU A 96 -4.77 7.45 10.44
CA LEU A 96 -4.31 6.68 9.28
C LEU A 96 -5.30 5.59 8.89
N THR A 97 -5.76 4.79 9.85
CA THR A 97 -6.71 3.69 9.60
C THR A 97 -8.02 4.19 9.00
N ARG A 98 -8.53 5.35 9.44
CA ARG A 98 -9.74 5.96 8.85
C ARG A 98 -9.57 6.40 7.40
N LEU A 99 -8.35 6.80 7.00
CA LEU A 99 -8.06 7.15 5.61
C LEU A 99 -7.89 5.91 4.74
N ASN A 100 -7.17 4.93 5.26
CA ASN A 100 -6.95 3.65 4.62
C ASN A 100 -6.67 2.59 5.69
N PRO A 101 -7.54 1.58 5.85
CA PRO A 101 -7.35 0.52 6.84
C PRO A 101 -6.00 -0.20 6.70
N ASN A 102 -5.42 -0.21 5.50
CA ASN A 102 -4.14 -0.86 5.21
C ASN A 102 -2.92 0.04 5.45
N SER A 103 -3.08 1.23 6.03
CA SER A 103 -1.97 2.13 6.39
C SER A 103 -1.32 1.82 7.74
N VAL A 104 -1.96 1.02 8.59
CA VAL A 104 -1.37 0.52 9.84
C VAL A 104 -1.36 -1.00 9.78
N ILE A 105 -0.17 -1.58 9.81
CA ILE A 105 0.03 -3.01 9.64
C ILE A 105 0.70 -3.56 10.89
N TYR A 106 0.01 -4.49 11.53
CA TYR A 106 0.54 -5.23 12.68
C TYR A 106 1.27 -6.48 12.18
N PHE A 107 2.39 -6.81 12.82
CA PHE A 107 3.19 -8.00 12.54
C PHE A 107 3.61 -8.67 13.84
N ASP A 108 3.79 -9.99 13.82
CA ASP A 108 4.43 -10.68 14.92
C ASP A 108 5.95 -10.39 14.89
N ALA A 109 6.47 -9.81 15.97
CA ALA A 109 7.88 -9.42 16.05
C ALA A 109 8.80 -10.65 16.10
N ASP A 110 8.27 -11.79 16.51
CA ASP A 110 9.00 -13.06 16.59
C ASP A 110 8.95 -13.83 15.24
N ASN A 111 8.18 -13.35 14.26
CA ASN A 111 8.05 -13.95 12.93
C ASN A 111 8.61 -13.03 11.84
N GLU A 112 9.90 -13.18 11.56
CA GLU A 112 10.61 -12.39 10.55
C GLU A 112 9.98 -12.52 9.15
N ASP A 113 9.62 -13.74 8.74
CA ASP A 113 9.04 -13.98 7.41
C ASP A 113 7.70 -13.26 7.23
N GLU A 114 6.86 -13.25 8.27
CA GLU A 114 5.62 -12.47 8.26
C GLU A 114 5.93 -10.98 8.10
N MET A 115 6.85 -10.43 8.90
CA MET A 115 7.23 -9.01 8.82
C MET A 115 7.70 -8.64 7.42
N LEU A 116 8.57 -9.46 6.82
CA LEU A 116 9.07 -9.25 5.46
C LEU A 116 7.94 -9.26 4.41
N ASP A 117 6.95 -10.12 4.58
CA ASP A 117 5.79 -10.14 3.70
C ASP A 117 4.87 -8.92 3.91
N ARG A 118 4.71 -8.45 5.15
CA ARG A 118 3.98 -7.20 5.46
C ARG A 118 4.66 -5.97 4.85
N VAL A 119 5.99 -5.89 4.90
CA VAL A 119 6.79 -4.81 4.29
C VAL A 119 6.55 -4.72 2.77
N ARG A 120 6.33 -5.87 2.10
CA ARG A 120 6.11 -5.94 0.64
C ARG A 120 4.67 -5.62 0.22
N TYR A 121 3.71 -5.76 1.12
CA TYR A 121 2.30 -5.52 0.85
C TYR A 121 2.00 -4.15 0.20
N PRO A 122 2.44 -3.00 0.77
CA PRO A 122 2.10 -1.68 0.23
C PRO A 122 2.70 -1.45 -1.16
N LEU A 123 3.87 -2.02 -1.43
CA LEU A 123 4.59 -1.84 -2.70
C LEU A 123 3.76 -2.25 -3.92
N THR A 124 2.93 -3.28 -3.78
CA THR A 124 2.13 -3.80 -4.92
C THR A 124 1.22 -2.71 -5.49
N PHE A 125 0.59 -1.91 -4.62
CA PHE A 125 -0.28 -0.82 -5.03
C PHE A 125 0.49 0.26 -5.80
N PHE A 126 1.66 0.67 -5.32
CA PHE A 126 2.44 1.73 -5.96
C PHE A 126 2.99 1.32 -7.32
N LYS A 127 3.44 0.06 -7.44
CA LYS A 127 3.83 -0.49 -8.74
C LYS A 127 2.66 -0.57 -9.71
N TYR A 128 1.48 -0.96 -9.22
CA TYR A 128 0.25 -0.95 -10.01
C TYR A 128 -0.07 0.46 -10.52
N ALA A 129 -0.03 1.47 -9.64
CA ALA A 129 -0.29 2.86 -9.98
C ALA A 129 0.71 3.40 -11.01
N GLN A 130 2.00 3.11 -10.83
CA GLN A 130 3.06 3.53 -11.74
C GLN A 130 2.96 2.83 -13.10
N TYR A 131 2.56 1.55 -13.14
CA TYR A 131 2.33 0.85 -14.41
C TYR A 131 1.23 1.54 -15.24
N LEU A 132 0.10 1.83 -14.59
CA LEU A 132 -1.07 2.41 -15.26
C LEU A 132 -0.83 3.83 -15.78
N HIS A 133 -0.21 4.68 -14.96
CA HIS A 133 -0.12 6.12 -15.26
C HIS A 133 1.30 6.59 -15.64
N ARG A 134 2.30 5.72 -15.58
CA ARG A 134 3.68 5.99 -16.01
C ARG A 134 4.22 7.35 -15.48
N PHE A 135 4.56 8.26 -16.37
CA PHE A 135 5.09 9.58 -15.98
C PHE A 135 4.03 10.48 -15.33
N ASP A 136 2.75 10.34 -15.70
CA ASP A 136 1.67 11.10 -15.07
C ASP A 136 1.54 10.74 -13.58
N TYR A 137 1.82 9.49 -13.20
CA TYR A 137 1.92 9.13 -11.80
C TYR A 137 2.95 10.01 -11.07
N LEU A 138 4.19 10.06 -11.56
CA LEU A 138 5.26 10.84 -10.94
C LEU A 138 4.93 12.33 -10.87
N LYS A 139 4.40 12.88 -11.97
CA LYS A 139 4.00 14.28 -12.07
C LYS A 139 2.93 14.66 -11.05
N ASN A 140 1.96 13.78 -10.79
CA ASN A 140 0.83 14.10 -9.92
C ASN A 140 1.07 13.74 -8.44
N THR A 141 2.10 12.96 -8.12
CA THR A 141 2.35 12.48 -6.74
C THR A 141 3.61 13.01 -6.09
N MET A 142 4.61 13.50 -6.84
CA MET A 142 5.90 13.91 -6.28
C MET A 142 6.16 15.41 -6.45
N PHE A 143 6.66 16.04 -5.39
CA PHE A 143 6.92 17.50 -5.34
C PHE A 143 7.97 17.93 -6.37
N ARG A 144 8.98 17.09 -6.61
CA ARG A 144 10.06 17.35 -7.56
C ARG A 144 9.57 17.54 -9.01
N TYR A 145 8.39 17.02 -9.36
CA TYR A 145 7.81 17.16 -10.69
C TYR A 145 6.67 18.17 -10.73
N HIS A 146 5.95 18.36 -9.61
CA HIS A 146 4.90 19.37 -9.51
C HIS A 146 4.86 19.97 -8.09
N PRO A 147 5.48 21.15 -7.88
CA PRO A 147 5.61 21.76 -6.56
C PRO A 147 4.26 22.20 -5.94
N THR A 148 3.26 22.44 -6.77
CA THR A 148 1.88 22.69 -6.34
C THR A 148 1.17 21.35 -6.20
N MET A 149 0.83 20.93 -4.99
CA MET A 149 0.10 19.69 -4.78
C MET A 149 -1.22 19.69 -5.56
N THR A 150 -1.28 18.92 -6.65
CA THR A 150 -2.51 18.24 -7.04
C THR A 150 -3.04 17.52 -5.81
N ASN A 151 -4.36 17.56 -5.59
CA ASN A 151 -4.97 16.87 -4.46
C ASN A 151 -4.69 15.35 -4.58
N TYR A 152 -3.64 14.87 -3.90
CA TYR A 152 -3.14 13.49 -3.99
C TYR A 152 -4.29 12.49 -3.80
N SER A 153 -5.14 12.73 -2.79
CA SER A 153 -6.32 11.93 -2.51
C SER A 153 -7.23 11.79 -3.73
N THR A 154 -7.47 12.89 -4.44
CA THR A 154 -8.34 12.91 -5.63
C THR A 154 -7.72 12.13 -6.78
N TYR A 155 -6.42 12.31 -7.02
CA TYR A 155 -5.70 11.61 -8.08
C TYR A 155 -5.59 10.09 -7.81
N ILE A 156 -5.26 9.72 -6.57
CA ILE A 156 -4.95 8.32 -6.23
C ILE A 156 -6.21 7.47 -6.01
N LYS A 157 -7.34 8.07 -5.65
CA LYS A 157 -8.59 7.37 -5.34
C LYS A 157 -9.10 6.46 -6.47
N PRO A 158 -9.25 6.92 -7.73
CA PRO A 158 -9.68 6.04 -8.82
C PRO A 158 -8.70 4.88 -9.05
N ILE A 159 -7.39 5.13 -8.97
CA ILE A 159 -6.34 4.11 -9.10
C ILE A 159 -6.46 3.05 -7.99
N ARG A 160 -6.72 3.50 -6.76
CA ARG A 160 -6.92 2.62 -5.60
C ARG A 160 -8.16 1.74 -5.74
N ASN A 161 -9.26 2.30 -6.22
CA ASN A 161 -10.48 1.52 -6.49
C ASN A 161 -10.22 0.46 -7.56
N GLN A 162 -9.52 0.81 -8.64
CA GLN A 162 -9.17 -0.13 -9.69
C GLN A 162 -8.23 -1.24 -9.19
N TYR A 163 -7.24 -0.88 -8.37
CA TYR A 163 -6.37 -1.85 -7.69
C TYR A 163 -7.14 -2.82 -6.80
N GLN A 164 -8.09 -2.32 -5.99
CA GLN A 164 -8.94 -3.15 -5.12
C GLN A 164 -9.82 -4.12 -5.92
N MET A 165 -10.36 -3.67 -7.06
CA MET A 165 -11.06 -4.55 -8.00
C MET A 165 -10.11 -5.62 -8.54
N ALA A 166 -8.89 -5.24 -8.95
CA ALA A 166 -7.93 -6.19 -9.51
C ALA A 166 -7.51 -7.25 -8.48
N THR A 167 -7.21 -6.85 -7.24
CA THR A 167 -6.87 -7.80 -6.16
C THR A 167 -8.04 -8.72 -5.83
N THR A 168 -9.27 -8.19 -5.82
CA THR A 168 -10.48 -8.99 -5.60
C THR A 168 -10.67 -10.01 -6.73
N LEU A 169 -10.45 -9.61 -7.99
CA LEU A 169 -10.56 -10.51 -9.14
C LEU A 169 -9.51 -11.63 -9.10
N ILE A 170 -8.28 -11.32 -8.69
CA ILE A 170 -7.22 -12.33 -8.46
C ILE A 170 -7.67 -13.33 -7.39
N SER A 171 -8.23 -12.86 -6.26
CA SER A 171 -8.76 -13.73 -5.21
C SER A 171 -9.92 -14.61 -5.72
N VAL A 172 -10.81 -14.07 -6.56
CA VAL A 172 -11.88 -14.85 -7.21
C VAL A 172 -11.32 -15.96 -8.10
N LEU A 173 -10.28 -15.66 -8.87
CA LEU A 173 -9.63 -16.64 -9.76
C LEU A 173 -8.89 -17.72 -8.98
N ALA A 174 -8.24 -17.35 -7.88
CA ALA A 174 -7.51 -18.28 -7.01
C ALA A 174 -8.44 -19.23 -6.25
N GLY A 175 -9.55 -18.73 -5.72
CA GLY A 175 -10.42 -19.49 -4.81
C GLY A 175 -11.48 -20.38 -5.47
N GLU A 176 -11.40 -20.65 -6.78
CA GLU A 176 -12.31 -21.53 -7.55
C GLU A 176 -13.80 -21.48 -7.11
N ARG A 177 -14.40 -20.29 -7.19
CA ARG A 177 -15.75 -19.93 -6.65
C ARG A 177 -15.78 -19.59 -5.15
N PRO A 178 -14.95 -18.64 -4.69
CA PRO A 178 -14.91 -18.30 -3.28
C PRO A 178 -16.18 -17.59 -2.83
N SER A 179 -16.49 -17.79 -1.55
CA SER A 179 -17.44 -17.03 -0.75
C SER A 179 -16.88 -15.66 -0.37
N TYR A 180 -17.74 -14.78 0.15
CA TYR A 180 -17.30 -13.49 0.66
C TYR A 180 -16.25 -13.61 1.79
N ALA A 181 -16.39 -14.59 2.68
CA ALA A 181 -15.45 -14.80 3.78
C ALA A 181 -14.06 -15.23 3.28
N GLU A 182 -14.00 -16.15 2.31
CA GLU A 182 -12.76 -16.57 1.66
C GLU A 182 -12.09 -15.41 0.91
N LEU A 183 -12.88 -14.55 0.25
CA LEU A 183 -12.37 -13.34 -0.40
C LEU A 183 -11.83 -12.32 0.59
N LEU A 184 -12.45 -12.15 1.76
CA LEU A 184 -11.98 -11.23 2.78
C LEU A 184 -10.59 -11.63 3.30
N LEU A 185 -10.40 -12.93 3.55
CA LEU A 185 -9.13 -13.48 3.99
C LEU A 185 -8.04 -13.39 2.91
N SER A 186 -8.35 -13.82 1.69
CA SER A 186 -7.36 -13.88 0.60
C SER A 186 -7.03 -12.51 0.01
N SER A 187 -7.98 -11.58 -0.13
CA SER A 187 -7.70 -10.27 -0.74
C SER A 187 -6.88 -9.34 0.18
N GLY A 188 -6.98 -9.53 1.50
CA GLY A 188 -6.42 -8.62 2.49
C GLY A 188 -7.03 -7.22 2.41
N LEU A 189 -8.29 -7.11 1.99
CA LEU A 189 -9.07 -5.87 1.96
C LEU A 189 -9.97 -5.75 3.19
N HIS A 190 -10.25 -4.52 3.61
CA HIS A 190 -11.30 -4.26 4.60
C HIS A 190 -12.69 -4.58 4.02
N PRO A 191 -13.69 -4.99 4.82
CA PRO A 191 -15.04 -5.30 4.33
C PRO A 191 -15.65 -4.25 3.37
N ASP A 192 -15.53 -2.97 3.69
CA ASP A 192 -16.07 -1.90 2.82
C ASP A 192 -15.35 -1.79 1.47
N GLN A 193 -14.04 -2.03 1.47
CA GLN A 193 -13.22 -2.05 0.26
C GLN A 193 -13.58 -3.25 -0.60
N LEU A 194 -13.73 -4.43 0.00
CA LEU A 194 -14.14 -5.65 -0.70
C LEU A 194 -15.55 -5.52 -1.28
N ASN A 195 -16.50 -5.01 -0.51
CA ASN A 195 -17.87 -4.75 -0.98
C ASN A 195 -17.88 -3.80 -2.18
N SER A 196 -17.13 -2.70 -2.09
CA SER A 196 -17.01 -1.72 -3.18
C SER A 196 -16.38 -2.35 -4.43
N ALA A 197 -15.32 -3.14 -4.26
CA ALA A 197 -14.64 -3.84 -5.34
C ALA A 197 -15.53 -4.89 -6.01
N LEU A 198 -16.23 -5.72 -5.23
CA LEU A 198 -17.19 -6.70 -5.75
C LEU A 198 -18.33 -6.03 -6.52
N HIS A 199 -18.87 -4.94 -5.99
CA HIS A 199 -19.89 -4.17 -6.70
C HIS A 199 -19.37 -3.61 -8.03
N GLY A 200 -18.16 -3.04 -8.03
CA GLY A 200 -17.52 -2.53 -9.24
C GLY A 200 -17.26 -3.63 -10.29
N LEU A 201 -16.75 -4.78 -9.86
CA LEU A 201 -16.50 -5.93 -10.74
C LEU A 201 -17.78 -6.49 -11.33
N TYR A 202 -18.83 -6.60 -10.51
CA TYR A 202 -20.14 -7.08 -10.96
C TYR A 202 -20.77 -6.13 -11.99
N LYS A 203 -20.76 -4.82 -11.70
CA LYS A 203 -21.27 -3.80 -12.62
C LYS A 203 -20.51 -3.77 -13.95
N ALA A 204 -19.20 -4.05 -13.92
CA ALA A 204 -18.35 -4.14 -15.09
C ALA A 204 -18.45 -5.48 -15.84
N GLY A 205 -19.28 -6.43 -15.38
CA GLY A 205 -19.43 -7.75 -15.99
C GLY A 205 -18.18 -8.63 -15.91
N LYS A 206 -17.27 -8.35 -14.95
CA LYS A 206 -16.01 -9.09 -14.78
C LYS A 206 -16.15 -10.32 -13.88
N ILE A 207 -17.15 -10.30 -13.01
CA ILE A 207 -17.53 -11.41 -12.14
C ILE A 207 -19.04 -11.63 -12.18
N GLU A 208 -19.45 -12.85 -11.86
CA GLU A 208 -20.84 -13.22 -11.64
C GLU A 208 -21.01 -13.87 -10.25
N LYS A 209 -22.21 -13.76 -9.69
CA LYS A 209 -22.60 -14.55 -8.53
C LYS A 209 -23.10 -15.90 -9.01
N VAL A 210 -22.43 -16.96 -8.60
CA VAL A 210 -22.92 -18.33 -8.73
C VAL A 210 -23.60 -18.73 -7.43
N GLY A 211 -24.49 -19.73 -7.45
CA GLY A 211 -25.35 -20.11 -6.32
C GLY A 211 -24.67 -20.11 -4.94
N SER A 212 -25.46 -19.92 -3.88
CA SER A 212 -25.03 -19.74 -2.48
C SER A 212 -24.11 -18.53 -2.18
N GLY A 213 -24.14 -17.49 -3.03
CA GLY A 213 -23.43 -16.24 -2.74
C GLY A 213 -21.93 -16.30 -3.01
N ARG A 214 -21.51 -17.21 -3.89
CA ARG A 214 -20.14 -17.41 -4.35
C ARG A 214 -19.87 -16.62 -5.64
N TYR A 215 -18.59 -16.37 -5.94
CA TYR A 215 -18.20 -15.50 -7.05
C TYR A 215 -17.37 -16.24 -8.09
N ARG A 216 -17.66 -16.06 -9.39
CA ARG A 216 -16.83 -16.59 -10.48
C ARG A 216 -16.36 -15.46 -11.39
N SER A 217 -15.14 -15.56 -11.93
CA SER A 217 -14.66 -14.68 -13.01
C SER A 217 -15.35 -15.02 -14.34
N VAL A 218 -15.59 -13.99 -15.16
CA VAL A 218 -16.15 -14.12 -16.52
C VAL A 218 -15.03 -14.35 -17.54
N ASN A 219 -13.97 -13.53 -17.50
CA ASN A 219 -12.90 -13.53 -18.50
C ASN A 219 -11.62 -14.27 -18.06
N GLY A 220 -11.62 -14.88 -16.87
CA GLY A 220 -10.44 -15.60 -16.38
C GLY A 220 -9.24 -14.67 -16.15
N PHE A 221 -8.03 -15.21 -16.41
CA PHE A 221 -6.77 -14.47 -16.35
C PHE A 221 -6.53 -13.51 -17.53
N ALA A 222 -7.37 -13.55 -18.56
CA ALA A 222 -7.26 -12.68 -19.73
C ALA A 222 -7.92 -11.30 -19.54
N ASP A 223 -8.47 -11.04 -18.35
CA ASP A 223 -9.13 -9.77 -18.04
C ASP A 223 -8.10 -8.61 -18.02
N ASP A 224 -8.43 -7.52 -18.73
CA ASP A 224 -7.60 -6.32 -18.87
C ASP A 224 -7.24 -5.66 -17.53
N LEU A 225 -8.09 -5.81 -16.51
CA LEU A 225 -7.82 -5.33 -15.15
C LEU A 225 -6.56 -5.97 -14.53
N LEU A 226 -6.17 -7.15 -15.02
CA LEU A 226 -5.02 -7.93 -14.54
C LEU A 226 -3.75 -7.69 -15.36
N GLU A 227 -3.78 -6.88 -16.41
CA GLU A 227 -2.61 -6.56 -17.24
C GLU A 227 -1.42 -6.01 -16.42
N PRO A 228 -1.61 -5.11 -15.43
CA PRO A 228 -0.50 -4.66 -14.59
C PRO A 228 0.13 -5.79 -13.74
N PHE A 229 -0.62 -6.87 -13.53
CA PHE A 229 -0.19 -8.04 -12.76
C PHE A 229 0.52 -9.10 -13.61
N SER A 230 0.29 -9.14 -14.92
CA SER A 230 0.93 -10.11 -15.84
C SER A 230 2.35 -9.71 -16.25
N SER A 231 2.68 -8.42 -16.15
CA SER A 231 3.95 -7.83 -16.59
C SER A 231 5.01 -7.68 -15.48
N THR A 232 4.63 -7.79 -14.21
CA THR A 232 5.55 -7.57 -13.07
C THR A 232 5.73 -8.83 -12.22
N ALA A 233 6.98 -9.23 -11.95
CA ALA A 233 7.31 -10.46 -11.24
C ALA A 233 6.68 -10.58 -9.84
N ILE A 234 6.46 -9.45 -9.14
CA ILE A 234 5.78 -9.42 -7.82
C ILE A 234 4.33 -9.86 -7.94
N SER A 235 3.64 -9.43 -8.98
CA SER A 235 2.24 -9.73 -9.19
C SER A 235 2.00 -11.19 -9.53
N LYS A 236 2.94 -11.83 -10.26
CA LYS A 236 2.98 -13.28 -10.43
C LYS A 236 3.24 -14.01 -9.11
N THR A 237 4.16 -13.54 -8.28
CA THR A 237 4.44 -14.15 -6.97
C THR A 237 3.29 -13.97 -5.98
N ARG A 238 2.63 -12.81 -5.97
CA ARG A 238 1.45 -12.55 -5.12
C ARG A 238 0.24 -13.33 -5.62
N SER A 239 -0.01 -13.40 -6.93
CA SER A 239 -1.04 -14.28 -7.50
C SER A 239 -0.77 -15.75 -7.17
N LYS A 240 0.49 -16.21 -7.22
CA LYS A 240 0.88 -17.56 -6.81
C LYS A 240 0.74 -17.81 -5.31
N ARG A 241 1.12 -16.85 -4.44
CA ARG A 241 0.97 -16.96 -2.98
C ARG A 241 -0.50 -16.88 -2.54
N LEU A 242 -1.31 -16.07 -3.20
CA LEU A 242 -2.76 -16.01 -3.00
C LEU A 242 -3.49 -17.25 -3.54
N ALA A 243 -2.91 -17.95 -4.52
CA ALA A 243 -3.39 -19.24 -5.02
C ALA A 243 -2.85 -20.46 -4.24
N ALA A 244 -1.93 -20.24 -3.30
CA ALA A 244 -1.31 -21.29 -2.50
C ALA A 244 -1.67 -21.21 -1.00
N ALA A 245 -2.63 -20.34 -0.64
CA ALA A 245 -3.24 -20.21 0.68
C ALA A 245 -4.73 -20.56 0.57
#